data_AF-A0A182EI72-F1
#
_entry.id   AF-A0A182EI72-F1
#
_cell.length_a   1.000
_cell.length_b   1.000
_cell.length_c   1.000
_cell.angle_alpha   90.00
_cell.angle_beta   90.00
_cell.angle_gamma   90.00
#
_symmetry.space_group_name_H-M   'P 1'
#
loop_
_entity.id
_entity.type
_entity.pdbx_description
1 polymer ?
#
loop_
_entity_poly.entity_id
_entity_poly.type
_entity_poly.pdbx_seq_one_letter_code
_entity_poly.pdbx_strand_id
1 'polypeptide(L)'
;MADYFGMKSVIEKCEEVIIKQASTLESIKLFQIACAVAEHDRYSPTMTLLIDKLSSMKREELSKLRFSQASDVLKMFGLLTPLVPGDVVADVFAAKMKRREMKRKKWCCFL
;
A
#
# COMPACT_ATOMS: atom_id res chain seq x y z
N MET A 1 8.11 14.14 -6.45
CA MET A 1 8.26 15.36 -7.27
C MET A 1 7.30 16.45 -6.83
N ALA A 2 5.98 16.29 -6.99
CA ALA A 2 5.02 17.34 -6.59
C ALA A 2 5.11 17.71 -5.09
N ASP A 3 5.26 16.70 -4.23
CA ASP A 3 5.49 16.86 -2.80
C ASP A 3 6.79 17.64 -2.47
N TYR A 4 7.91 17.25 -3.07
CA TYR A 4 9.20 17.94 -2.94
C TYR A 4 9.14 19.44 -3.28
N PHE A 5 8.34 19.82 -4.28
CA PHE A 5 8.15 21.21 -4.69
C PHE A 5 6.98 21.91 -3.97
N GLY A 6 6.34 21.26 -2.99
CA GLY A 6 5.19 21.82 -2.26
C GLY A 6 3.96 22.11 -3.12
N MET A 7 3.82 21.43 -4.26
CA MET A 7 2.76 21.69 -5.24
C MET A 7 1.43 21.01 -4.83
N LYS A 8 0.78 21.54 -3.78
CA LYS A 8 -0.41 20.93 -3.17
C LYS A 8 -1.53 20.58 -4.17
N SER A 9 -1.88 21.48 -5.08
CA SER A 9 -2.94 21.25 -6.08
C SER A 9 -2.61 20.13 -7.08
N VAL A 10 -1.32 19.85 -7.30
CA VAL A 10 -0.88 18.74 -8.14
C VAL A 10 -0.95 17.42 -7.37
N ILE A 11 -0.60 17.43 -6.08
CA ILE A 11 -0.72 16.26 -5.19
C ILE A 11 -2.18 15.82 -5.12
N GLU A 12 -3.10 16.75 -4.84
CA GLU A 12 -4.54 16.46 -4.76
C GLU A 12 -5.07 15.84 -6.07
N LYS A 13 -4.67 16.37 -7.23
CA LYS A 13 -5.02 15.78 -8.53
C LYS A 13 -4.44 14.39 -8.74
N CYS A 14 -3.20 14.15 -8.30
CA CYS A 14 -2.61 12.81 -8.34
C CYS A 14 -3.39 11.83 -7.47
N GLU A 15 -3.77 12.23 -6.26
CA GLU A 15 -4.59 11.41 -5.36
C GLU A 15 -5.96 11.09 -5.97
N GLU A 16 -6.64 12.05 -6.58
CA GLU A 16 -7.90 11.79 -7.29
C GLU A 16 -7.76 10.75 -8.40
N VAL A 17 -6.68 10.82 -9.17
CA VAL A 17 -6.40 9.84 -10.23
C VAL A 17 -6.11 8.47 -9.64
N ILE A 18 -5.33 8.40 -8.55
CA ILE A 18 -5.05 7.15 -7.83
C ILE A 18 -6.36 6.53 -7.35
N ILE A 19 -7.24 7.29 -6.71
CA ILE A 19 -8.53 6.81 -6.20
C ILE A 19 -9.37 6.23 -7.33
N LYS A 20 -9.46 6.93 -8.48
CA LYS A 20 -10.22 6.48 -9.65
C LYS A 20 -9.65 5.21 -10.27
N GLN A 21 -8.33 5.08 -10.33
CA GLN A 21 -7.67 3.96 -11.01
C GLN A 21 -7.36 2.76 -10.09
N ALA A 22 -7.38 2.93 -8.77
CA ALA A 22 -7.00 1.89 -7.81
C ALA A 22 -7.85 0.61 -7.89
N SER A 23 -9.05 0.68 -8.47
CA SER A 23 -9.89 -0.50 -8.75
C SER A 23 -9.43 -1.31 -9.97
N THR A 24 -8.72 -0.68 -10.90
CA THR A 24 -8.33 -1.25 -12.21
C THR A 24 -6.86 -1.63 -12.29
N LEU A 25 -6.03 -1.12 -11.37
CA LEU A 25 -4.59 -1.33 -11.37
C LEU A 25 -4.22 -2.73 -10.88
N GLU A 26 -3.16 -3.28 -11.46
CA GLU A 26 -2.54 -4.53 -11.02
C GLU A 26 -1.90 -4.39 -9.63
N SER A 27 -1.79 -5.50 -8.91
CA SER A 27 -1.28 -5.54 -7.53
C SER A 27 0.12 -4.92 -7.38
N ILE A 28 1.01 -5.14 -8.35
CA ILE A 28 2.37 -4.60 -8.34
C ILE A 28 2.36 -3.07 -8.39
N LYS A 29 1.57 -2.49 -9.31
CA LYS A 29 1.48 -1.03 -9.46
C LYS A 29 0.83 -0.40 -8.24
N LEU A 30 -0.22 -1.02 -7.70
CA LEU A 30 -0.86 -0.58 -6.45
C LEU A 30 0.11 -0.57 -5.28
N PHE A 31 0.95 -1.60 -5.16
CA PHE A 31 1.96 -1.65 -4.11
C PHE A 31 3.04 -0.58 -4.28
N GLN A 32 3.53 -0.35 -5.50
CA GLN A 32 4.49 0.73 -5.79
C GLN A 32 3.92 2.11 -5.43
N ILE A 33 2.65 2.36 -5.76
CA ILE A 33 1.97 3.61 -5.40
C ILE A 33 1.83 3.71 -3.88
N ALA A 34 1.46 2.63 -3.17
CA ALA A 34 1.36 2.62 -1.72
C ALA A 34 2.70 2.96 -1.04
N CYS A 35 3.81 2.40 -1.52
CA CYS A 35 5.15 2.76 -1.04
C CYS A 35 5.47 4.24 -1.29
N ALA A 36 5.21 4.74 -2.51
CA ALA A 36 5.45 6.13 -2.85
C ALA A 36 4.58 7.10 -2.02
N VAL A 37 3.33 6.73 -1.70
CA VAL A 37 2.44 7.49 -0.82
C VAL A 37 2.92 7.47 0.62
N ALA A 38 3.32 6.31 1.13
CA ALA A 38 3.83 6.17 2.48
C ALA A 38 5.13 6.95 2.75
N GLU A 39 5.94 7.20 1.72
CA GLU A 39 7.15 8.03 1.82
C GLU A 39 6.84 9.52 2.12
N HIS A 40 5.68 10.04 1.70
CA HIS A 40 5.35 11.46 1.87
C HIS A 40 4.15 11.71 2.80
N ASP A 41 3.09 10.91 2.72
CA ASP A 41 1.92 11.02 3.61
C ASP A 41 1.30 9.63 3.90
N ARG A 42 1.87 8.98 4.91
CA ARG A 42 1.42 7.66 5.39
C ARG A 42 0.03 7.68 6.04
N TYR A 43 -0.42 8.83 6.54
CA TYR A 43 -1.71 8.94 7.22
C TYR A 43 -2.80 9.48 6.29
N SER A 44 -2.49 9.67 5.00
CA SER A 44 -3.45 10.11 4.01
C SER A 44 -4.65 9.14 3.89
N PRO A 45 -5.85 9.65 3.59
CA PRO A 45 -6.99 8.82 3.20
C PRO A 45 -6.66 7.90 2.02
N THR A 46 -5.84 8.38 1.09
CA THR A 46 -5.35 7.64 -0.08
C THR A 46 -4.57 6.39 0.34
N MET A 47 -3.65 6.52 1.31
CA MET A 47 -2.90 5.40 1.85
C MET A 47 -3.82 4.33 2.45
N THR A 48 -4.81 4.76 3.24
CA THR A 48 -5.81 3.84 3.82
C THR A 48 -6.55 3.06 2.72
N LEU A 49 -6.94 3.74 1.63
CA LEU A 49 -7.64 3.12 0.51
C LEU A 49 -6.76 2.09 -0.22
N LEU A 50 -5.48 2.40 -0.41
CA LEU A 50 -4.50 1.49 -1.02
C LEU A 50 -4.27 0.24 -0.16
N ILE A 51 -4.10 0.39 1.15
CA ILE A 51 -3.98 -0.71 2.11
C ILE A 51 -5.25 -1.58 2.11
N ASP A 52 -6.42 -0.95 2.09
CA ASP A 52 -7.70 -1.64 2.05
C ASP A 52 -7.87 -2.45 0.74
N LYS A 53 -7.45 -1.89 -0.41
CA LYS A 53 -7.43 -2.60 -1.69
C LYS A 53 -6.45 -3.76 -1.69
N LEU A 54 -5.20 -3.54 -1.33
CA LEU A 54 -4.16 -4.58 -1.30
C LEU A 54 -4.53 -5.72 -0.34
N SER A 55 -5.10 -5.41 0.83
CA SER A 55 -5.52 -6.44 1.79
C SER A 55 -6.70 -7.29 1.30
N SER A 56 -7.47 -6.80 0.31
CA SER A 56 -8.60 -7.54 -0.29
C SER A 56 -8.16 -8.56 -1.33
N MET A 57 -6.96 -8.39 -1.90
CA MET A 57 -6.43 -9.23 -2.97
C MET A 57 -6.15 -10.65 -2.50
N LYS A 58 -6.09 -11.59 -3.45
CA LYS A 58 -5.78 -12.98 -3.14
C LYS A 58 -4.32 -13.14 -2.69
N ARG A 59 -4.01 -14.21 -1.95
CA ARG A 59 -2.65 -14.40 -1.41
C ARG A 59 -1.64 -14.59 -2.54
N GLU A 60 -2.06 -15.24 -3.61
CA GLU A 60 -1.27 -15.56 -4.80
C GLU A 60 -0.88 -14.28 -5.58
N GLU A 61 -1.77 -13.29 -5.60
CA GLU A 61 -1.51 -11.98 -6.21
C GLU A 61 -0.55 -11.13 -5.37
N LEU A 62 -0.64 -11.25 -4.04
CA LEU A 62 0.30 -10.60 -3.12
C LEU A 62 1.66 -11.30 -3.08
N SER A 63 1.72 -12.63 -3.23
CA SER A 63 2.99 -13.36 -3.31
C SER A 63 3.75 -13.09 -4.60
N LYS A 64 3.06 -12.59 -5.64
CA LYS A 64 3.67 -12.08 -6.87
C LYS A 64 4.28 -10.70 -6.72
N LEU A 65 3.99 -9.99 -5.62
CA LEU A 65 4.79 -8.83 -5.22
C LEU A 65 6.16 -9.37 -4.86
N ARG A 66 6.98 -9.60 -5.89
CA ARG A 66 8.38 -9.94 -5.71
C ARG A 66 9.00 -8.74 -5.02
N PHE A 67 9.25 -8.89 -3.72
CA PHE A 67 10.07 -7.99 -2.90
C PHE A 67 11.55 -8.00 -3.36
N SER A 68 11.81 -8.27 -4.64
CA SER A 68 13.11 -8.71 -5.16
C SER A 68 13.52 -8.04 -6.47
N GLN A 69 13.00 -6.86 -6.78
CA GLN A 69 13.56 -6.06 -7.88
C GLN A 69 14.41 -4.90 -7.35
N ALA A 70 15.66 -5.28 -7.04
CA ALA A 70 16.90 -4.65 -7.53
C ALA A 70 17.16 -3.17 -7.21
N SER A 71 16.45 -2.57 -6.27
CA SER A 71 16.97 -1.45 -5.47
C SER A 71 17.20 -1.81 -3.99
N ASP A 72 16.85 -3.04 -3.61
CA ASP A 72 16.84 -3.52 -2.22
C ASP A 72 18.24 -3.93 -1.69
N VAL A 73 19.21 -4.23 -2.57
CA VAL A 73 20.56 -4.64 -2.15
C VAL A 73 21.46 -3.43 -1.87
N LEU A 74 21.29 -2.33 -2.60
CA LEU A 74 22.06 -1.10 -2.40
C LEU A 74 21.55 -0.26 -1.20
N LYS A 75 20.26 -0.39 -0.84
CA LYS A 75 19.65 0.27 0.34
C LYS A 75 20.06 -0.34 1.68
N MET A 76 20.64 -1.55 1.69
CA MET A 76 21.20 -2.16 2.91
C MET A 76 22.48 -1.44 3.41
N PHE A 77 23.16 -0.65 2.57
CA PHE A 77 24.41 0.06 2.94
C PHE A 77 24.21 1.48 3.49
N GLY A 78 22.99 1.84 3.93
CA GLY A 78 22.81 2.98 4.84
C GLY A 78 22.96 4.38 4.23
N LEU A 79 22.76 4.53 2.92
CA LEU A 79 22.56 5.84 2.29
C LEU A 79 21.18 5.83 1.60
N LEU A 80 20.24 6.59 2.17
CA LEU A 80 18.80 6.75 1.83
C LEU A 80 17.86 5.66 2.42
N THR A 81 16.98 6.13 3.32
CA THR A 81 15.99 5.41 4.15
C THR A 81 15.22 4.26 3.48
N PRO A 82 15.15 3.04 4.09
CA PRO A 82 14.27 1.98 3.62
C PRO A 82 13.44 1.28 4.74
N LEU A 83 12.74 2.00 5.62
CA LEU A 83 11.72 1.36 6.49
C LEU A 83 10.37 1.17 5.78
N VAL A 84 10.07 2.02 4.79
CA VAL A 84 8.74 2.17 4.20
C VAL A 84 8.18 0.90 3.54
N PRO A 85 8.94 0.10 2.76
CA PRO A 85 8.38 -1.09 2.12
C PRO A 85 7.91 -2.16 3.14
N GLY A 86 8.66 -2.35 4.23
CA GLY A 86 8.30 -3.30 5.28
C GLY A 86 7.06 -2.87 6.07
N ASP A 87 6.98 -1.58 6.35
CA ASP A 87 5.87 -0.92 7.03
C ASP A 87 4.55 -1.03 6.26
N VAL A 88 4.56 -0.75 4.96
CA VAL A 88 3.38 -0.92 4.09
C VAL A 88 2.94 -2.38 4.06
N VAL A 89 3.88 -3.32 3.99
CA VAL A 89 3.57 -4.75 4.03
C VAL A 89 2.92 -5.13 5.36
N ALA A 90 3.47 -4.68 6.48
CA ALA A 90 2.90 -4.93 7.80
C ALA A 90 1.46 -4.42 7.88
N ASP A 91 1.19 -3.20 7.38
CA ASP A 91 -0.14 -2.58 7.37
C ASP A 91 -1.13 -3.37 6.49
N VAL A 92 -0.71 -3.81 5.30
CA VAL A 92 -1.53 -4.67 4.42
C VAL A 92 -1.88 -5.99 5.10
N PHE A 93 -0.91 -6.65 5.73
CA PHE A 93 -1.14 -7.93 6.40
C PHE A 93 -1.99 -7.78 7.65
N ALA A 94 -1.77 -6.74 8.46
CA ALA A 94 -2.59 -6.43 9.63
C ALA A 94 -4.06 -6.19 9.23
N ALA A 95 -4.29 -5.37 8.20
CA ALA A 95 -5.63 -5.12 7.66
C ALA A 95 -6.29 -6.41 7.15
N LYS A 96 -5.52 -7.28 6.47
CA LYS A 96 -6.01 -8.57 5.98
C LYS A 96 -6.40 -9.52 7.10
N MET A 97 -5.60 -9.61 8.15
CA MET A 97 -5.89 -10.45 9.32
C MET A 97 -7.12 -9.94 10.07
N LYS A 98 -7.22 -8.63 10.29
CA LYS A 98 -8.40 -7.99 10.89
C LYS A 98 -9.68 -8.30 10.10
N ARG A 99 -9.63 -8.26 8.77
CA ARG A 99 -10.76 -8.65 7.90
C ARG A 99 -11.15 -10.11 8.03
N ARG A 100 -10.17 -11.02 8.13
CA ARG A 100 -10.44 -12.45 8.36
C ARG A 100 -11.09 -12.68 9.71
N GLU A 101 -10.61 -12.01 10.75
CA GLU A 101 -11.19 -12.09 12.10
C GLU A 101 -12.63 -11.59 12.13
N MET A 102 -12.91 -10.43 11.52
CA MET A 102 -14.27 -9.91 11.39
C MET A 102 -15.19 -10.87 10.64
N LYS A 103 -14.73 -11.48 9.54
CA LYS A 103 -15.49 -12.51 8.81
C LYS A 103 -15.77 -13.72 9.70
N ARG A 104 -14.78 -14.20 10.46
CA ARG A 104 -14.95 -15.32 11.38
C ARG A 104 -15.96 -15.01 12.49
N LYS A 105 -15.85 -13.84 13.12
CA LYS A 105 -16.81 -13.36 14.13
C LYS A 105 -18.23 -13.26 13.56
N LYS A 106 -18.38 -12.76 12.33
CA LYS A 106 -19.68 -12.68 11.66
C LYS A 106 -20.30 -14.06 11.42
N TRP A 107 -19.50 -15.07 11.10
CA TRP A 107 -19.96 -16.46 10.97
C TRP A 107 -20.31 -17.11 12.32
N CYS A 108 -19.62 -16.75 13.41
CA CYS A 108 -19.91 -17.26 14.75
C CYS A 108 -21.27 -16.79 15.32
N CYS A 109 -21.92 -15.78 14.72
CA CYS A 109 -23.24 -15.30 15.13
C CYS A 109 -24.40 -15.86 14.29
N PHE A 110 -24.12 -16.77 13.34
CA PHE A 110 -25.11 -17.48 12.52
C PHE A 110 -25.24 -18.97 12.90
N LEU A 111 -24.65 -19.38 14.04
CA LEU A 111 -24.70 -20.73 14.62
C LEU A 111 -25.45 -20.69 15.96
#